data_AF-A0A8J7ZBL0-F1
#
_entry.id   AF-A0A8J7ZBL0-F1
#
_cell.length_a   1.000
_cell.length_b   1.000
_cell.length_c   1.000
_cell.angle_alpha   90.00
_cell.angle_beta   90.00
_cell.angle_gamma   90.00
#
_symmetry.space_group_name_H-M   'P 1'
#
loop_
_entity.id
_entity.type
_entity.pdbx_description
1 polymer ?
#
loop_
_entity_poly.entity_id
_entity_poly.type
_entity_poly.pdbx_seq_one_letter_code
_entity_poly.pdbx_strand_id
1 'polypeptide(L)'
;MSDAEKILPEEEMDAETERIVYRITEGLQRLNSIGVVQFIQINIPSLPDNVLMEISNKFTNALEHGKYVNQTIVLEQMETGDSFMRMLGSIRKLFQISKTITVEEVQAVINIEFKGEAMDIIVTYDPAEHDISLVDVSQKEIFFKILEYVRFFWLKSRPRI
;
A
#
# COMPACT_ATOMS: atom_id res chain seq x y z
N MET A 1 -27.79 3.82 -34.07
CA MET A 1 -28.23 3.73 -32.67
C MET A 1 -27.00 3.34 -31.89
N SER A 2 -26.45 4.26 -31.09
CA SER A 2 -25.21 4.08 -30.35
C SER A 2 -25.58 3.64 -28.94
N ASP A 3 -25.16 2.44 -28.56
CA ASP A 3 -25.20 1.96 -27.20
C ASP A 3 -24.37 2.91 -26.35
N ALA A 4 -25.05 3.77 -25.59
CA ALA A 4 -24.44 4.54 -24.53
C ALA A 4 -23.97 3.52 -23.48
N GLU A 5 -22.67 3.36 -23.36
CA GLU A 5 -22.03 2.73 -22.21
C GLU A 5 -22.67 3.35 -20.96
N LYS A 6 -23.49 2.54 -20.27
CA LYS A 6 -23.97 2.89 -18.95
C LYS A 6 -22.76 2.93 -18.04
N ILE A 7 -22.20 4.13 -17.87
CA ILE A 7 -21.33 4.45 -16.75
C ILE A 7 -22.18 4.15 -15.52
N LEU A 8 -21.93 3.00 -14.90
CA LEU A 8 -22.52 2.67 -13.60
C LEU A 8 -22.19 3.82 -12.66
N PRO A 9 -23.14 4.31 -11.85
CA PRO A 9 -22.82 5.32 -10.86
C PRO A 9 -21.72 4.74 -9.97
N GLU A 10 -20.54 5.36 -9.98
CA GLU A 10 -19.60 5.18 -8.88
C GLU A 10 -20.39 5.53 -7.63
N GLU A 11 -20.61 4.57 -6.73
CA GLU A 11 -21.19 4.88 -5.44
C GLU A 11 -20.32 5.98 -4.82
N GLU A 12 -20.91 7.18 -4.65
CA GLU A 12 -20.20 8.33 -4.10
C GLU A 12 -19.65 7.93 -2.73
N MET A 13 -18.33 7.77 -2.67
CA MET A 13 -17.64 7.54 -1.42
C MET A 13 -17.71 8.83 -0.62
N ASP A 14 -18.11 8.73 0.65
CA ASP A 14 -18.24 9.91 1.50
C ASP A 14 -16.87 10.60 1.69
N ALA A 15 -16.92 11.89 2.02
CA ALA A 15 -15.72 12.72 2.12
C ALA A 15 -14.76 12.29 3.25
N GLU A 16 -15.24 11.59 4.28
CA GLU A 16 -14.39 11.09 5.37
C GLU A 16 -13.62 9.87 4.91
N THR A 17 -14.29 8.91 4.27
CA THR A 17 -13.65 7.74 3.67
C THR A 17 -12.62 8.15 2.62
N GLU A 18 -12.93 9.12 1.74
CA GLU A 18 -12.00 9.62 0.75
C GLU A 18 -10.72 10.21 1.37
N ARG A 19 -10.85 10.96 2.48
CA ARG A 19 -9.69 11.47 3.23
C ARG A 19 -8.83 10.35 3.80
N ILE A 20 -9.45 9.28 4.30
CA ILE A 20 -8.71 8.13 4.83
C ILE A 20 -7.95 7.42 3.70
N VAL A 21 -8.61 7.17 2.57
CA VAL A 21 -7.99 6.57 1.39
C VAL A 21 -6.78 7.39 0.92
N TYR A 22 -6.94 8.72 0.84
CA TYR A 22 -5.82 9.61 0.52
C TYR A 22 -4.69 9.52 1.55
N ARG A 23 -5.00 9.59 2.86
CA ARG A 23 -3.99 9.50 3.93
C ARG A 23 -3.20 8.20 3.87
N ILE A 24 -3.86 7.08 3.60
CA ILE A 24 -3.21 5.77 3.41
C ILE A 24 -2.28 5.83 2.21
N THR A 25 -2.79 6.30 1.07
CA THR A 25 -2.03 6.38 -0.18
C THR A 25 -0.80 7.27 -0.04
N GLU A 26 -0.94 8.43 0.63
CA GLU A 26 0.19 9.31 0.95
C GLU A 26 1.23 8.63 1.84
N GLY A 27 0.80 7.92 2.90
CA GLY A 27 1.70 7.17 3.78
C GLY A 27 2.50 6.11 3.04
N LEU A 28 1.85 5.37 2.15
CA LEU A 28 2.50 4.38 1.30
C LEU A 28 3.44 5.02 0.27
N GLN A 29 3.05 6.16 -0.32
CA GLN A 29 3.92 6.89 -1.25
C GLN A 29 5.19 7.40 -0.55
N ARG A 30 5.10 7.78 0.73
CA ARG A 30 6.24 8.20 1.54
C ARG A 30 7.26 7.08 1.76
N LEU A 31 6.90 5.80 1.61
CA LEU A 31 7.86 4.70 1.69
C LEU A 31 8.96 4.80 0.62
N ASN A 32 8.64 5.42 -0.54
CA ASN A 32 9.63 5.69 -1.59
C ASN A 32 10.74 6.67 -1.15
N SER A 33 10.59 7.37 -0.01
CA SER A 33 11.66 8.20 0.53
C SER A 33 12.76 7.38 1.21
N ILE A 34 12.49 6.13 1.56
CA ILE A 34 13.41 5.21 2.24
C ILE A 34 14.28 4.49 1.20
N GLY A 35 13.70 4.13 0.06
CA GLY A 35 14.37 3.44 -1.03
C GLY A 35 13.40 3.08 -2.15
N VAL A 36 13.77 2.13 -3.00
CA VAL A 36 12.93 1.67 -4.11
C VAL A 36 11.98 0.59 -3.60
N VAL A 37 10.71 0.95 -3.40
CA VAL A 37 9.66 -0.01 -3.02
C VAL A 37 9.47 -1.00 -4.16
N GLN A 38 9.60 -2.30 -3.89
CA GLN A 38 9.44 -3.38 -4.86
C GLN A 38 7.99 -3.85 -4.94
N PHE A 39 7.38 -4.11 -3.78
CA PHE A 39 5.98 -4.46 -3.68
C PHE A 39 5.40 -4.09 -2.31
N ILE A 40 4.08 -3.95 -2.29
CA ILE A 40 3.27 -3.63 -1.11
C ILE A 40 2.27 -4.76 -0.89
N GLN A 41 2.11 -5.17 0.36
CA GLN A 41 1.20 -6.20 0.82
C GLN A 41 0.23 -5.57 1.82
N ILE A 42 -1.04 -5.54 1.46
CA ILE A 42 -2.11 -4.98 2.29
C ILE A 42 -2.82 -6.15 2.96
N ASN A 43 -2.63 -6.31 4.26
CA ASN A 43 -3.34 -7.32 5.02
C ASN A 43 -4.78 -6.85 5.25
N ILE A 44 -5.73 -7.70 4.87
CA ILE A 44 -7.14 -7.45 5.09
C ILE A 44 -7.63 -8.29 6.26
N PRO A 45 -8.55 -7.76 7.09
CA PRO A 45 -9.15 -8.53 8.17
C PRO A 45 -9.91 -9.74 7.63
N SER A 46 -10.31 -10.63 8.53
CA SER A 46 -11.26 -11.68 8.18
C SER A 46 -12.59 -11.05 7.77
N LEU A 47 -13.01 -11.26 6.53
CA LEU A 47 -14.25 -10.75 5.95
C LEU A 47 -15.19 -11.91 5.61
N PRO A 48 -16.50 -11.64 5.46
CA PRO A 48 -17.46 -12.63 4.97
C PRO A 48 -17.07 -13.20 3.60
N ASP A 49 -17.33 -14.48 3.36
CA ASP A 49 -16.92 -15.20 2.13
C ASP A 49 -17.41 -14.52 0.85
N ASN A 50 -18.60 -13.92 0.86
CA ASN A 50 -19.14 -13.19 -0.30
C ASN A 50 -18.28 -11.98 -0.66
N VAL A 51 -17.73 -11.28 0.34
CA VAL A 51 -16.84 -10.13 0.15
C VAL A 51 -15.48 -10.61 -0.33
N LEU A 52 -14.94 -11.68 0.27
CA LEU A 52 -13.66 -12.28 -0.15
C LEU A 52 -13.70 -12.78 -1.59
N MET A 53 -14.82 -13.36 -2.02
CA MET A 53 -15.02 -13.78 -3.41
C MET A 53 -15.02 -12.58 -4.37
N GLU A 54 -15.67 -11.48 -4.00
CA GLU A 54 -15.66 -10.26 -4.80
C GLU A 54 -14.24 -9.65 -4.89
N ILE A 55 -13.52 -9.59 -3.77
CA ILE A 55 -12.11 -9.17 -3.75
C ILE A 55 -11.27 -10.05 -4.68
N SER A 56 -11.38 -11.38 -4.56
CA SER A 56 -10.65 -12.33 -5.40
C SER A 56 -10.94 -12.15 -6.90
N ASN A 57 -12.17 -11.77 -7.26
CA ASN A 57 -12.56 -11.53 -8.65
C ASN A 57 -12.06 -10.17 -9.19
N LYS A 58 -11.87 -9.18 -8.31
CA LYS A 58 -11.52 -7.80 -8.68
C LYS A 58 -10.02 -7.50 -8.59
N PHE A 59 -9.29 -8.31 -7.82
CA PHE A 59 -7.84 -8.20 -7.58
C PHE A 59 -7.12 -9.44 -8.11
N THR A 60 -6.88 -9.47 -9.43
CA THR A 60 -6.31 -10.63 -10.13
C THR A 60 -4.88 -10.43 -10.60
N ASN A 61 -4.39 -9.18 -10.69
CA ASN A 61 -3.10 -8.82 -11.28
C ASN A 61 -2.36 -7.80 -10.41
N ALA A 62 -1.17 -8.19 -9.91
CA ALA A 62 -0.34 -7.38 -9.02
C ALA A 62 0.19 -6.09 -9.68
N LEU A 63 0.31 -6.06 -11.01
CA LEU A 63 0.79 -4.90 -11.77
C LEU A 63 -0.32 -3.89 -12.10
N GLU A 64 -1.59 -4.27 -11.95
CA GLU A 64 -2.74 -3.39 -12.20
C GLU A 64 -3.32 -2.91 -10.87
N HIS A 65 -4.45 -3.47 -10.44
CA HIS A 65 -5.12 -3.06 -9.21
C HIS A 65 -4.70 -3.89 -7.99
N GLY A 66 -3.81 -4.87 -8.17
CA GLY A 66 -3.37 -5.78 -7.14
C GLY A 66 -3.88 -7.20 -7.35
N LYS A 67 -3.22 -8.15 -6.68
CA LYS A 67 -3.56 -9.57 -6.69
C LYS A 67 -3.92 -10.02 -5.27
N TYR A 68 -5.09 -10.61 -5.11
CA TYR A 68 -5.52 -11.19 -3.85
C TYR A 68 -4.96 -12.60 -3.68
N VAL A 69 -4.25 -12.83 -2.58
CA VAL A 69 -3.70 -14.15 -2.18
C VAL A 69 -3.72 -14.23 -0.65
N ASN A 70 -4.32 -15.30 -0.10
CA ASN A 70 -4.26 -15.60 1.35
C ASN A 70 -4.56 -14.42 2.28
N GLN A 71 -5.68 -13.72 2.10
CA GLN A 71 -6.05 -12.54 2.93
C GLN A 71 -5.11 -11.33 2.79
N THR A 72 -4.35 -11.26 1.71
CA THR A 72 -3.49 -10.13 1.39
C THR A 72 -3.74 -9.66 -0.03
N ILE A 73 -3.71 -8.35 -0.25
CA ILE A 73 -3.65 -7.76 -1.59
C ILE A 73 -2.20 -7.36 -1.87
N VAL A 74 -1.62 -7.91 -2.92
CA VAL A 74 -0.25 -7.65 -3.36
C VAL A 74 -0.26 -6.66 -4.51
N LEU A 75 0.51 -5.58 -4.38
CA LEU A 75 0.72 -4.54 -5.39
C LEU A 75 2.21 -4.47 -5.73
N GLU A 76 2.57 -4.85 -6.96
CA GLU A 76 3.95 -4.72 -7.46
C GLU A 76 4.17 -3.29 -7.92
N GLN A 77 5.20 -2.61 -7.40
CA GLN A 77 5.51 -1.25 -7.78
C GLN A 77 6.23 -1.24 -9.13
N MET A 78 5.73 -0.39 -10.03
CA MET A 78 6.38 -0.14 -11.32
C MET A 78 7.14 1.17 -11.23
N GLU A 79 8.25 1.29 -11.94
CA GLU A 79 9.09 2.50 -11.97
C GLU A 79 8.39 3.72 -12.62
N THR A 80 7.17 3.56 -13.13
CA THR A 80 6.43 4.58 -13.87
C THR A 80 5.63 5.53 -12.97
N GLY A 81 5.39 6.76 -13.44
CA GLY A 81 4.71 7.84 -12.70
C GLY A 81 3.26 7.59 -12.28
N ASP A 82 2.64 6.48 -12.71
CA ASP A 82 1.25 6.12 -12.39
C ASP A 82 1.10 5.35 -11.06
N SER A 83 2.20 5.06 -10.37
CA SER A 83 2.21 4.30 -9.10
C SER A 83 1.23 4.85 -8.05
N PHE A 84 1.19 6.17 -7.85
CA PHE A 84 0.30 6.81 -6.87
C PHE A 84 -1.18 6.63 -7.22
N MET A 85 -1.57 6.95 -8.46
CA MET A 85 -2.97 6.86 -8.90
C MET A 85 -3.47 5.41 -8.90
N ARG A 86 -2.59 4.47 -9.25
CA ARG A 86 -2.90 3.04 -9.21
C ARG A 86 -3.08 2.54 -7.78
N MET A 87 -2.21 2.97 -6.86
CA MET A 87 -2.35 2.67 -5.44
C MET A 87 -3.65 3.26 -4.88
N LEU A 88 -3.93 4.53 -5.15
CA LEU A 88 -5.17 5.19 -4.78
C LEU A 88 -6.40 4.41 -5.28
N GLY A 89 -6.39 4.02 -6.56
CA GLY A 89 -7.47 3.23 -7.16
C GLY A 89 -7.63 1.84 -6.53
N SER A 90 -6.53 1.19 -6.18
CA SER A 90 -6.54 -0.13 -5.52
C SER A 90 -7.12 -0.04 -4.11
N ILE A 91 -6.71 0.98 -3.35
CA ILE A 91 -7.26 1.27 -2.03
C ILE A 91 -8.76 1.59 -2.15
N ARG A 92 -9.17 2.56 -2.99
CA ARG A 92 -10.60 2.88 -3.22
C ARG A 92 -11.43 1.64 -3.57
N LYS A 93 -10.93 0.79 -4.47
CA LYS A 93 -11.60 -0.44 -4.88
C LYS A 93 -11.79 -1.41 -3.71
N LEU A 94 -10.79 -1.56 -2.84
CA LEU A 94 -10.89 -2.37 -1.63
C LEU A 94 -11.98 -1.83 -0.69
N PHE A 95 -12.04 -0.52 -0.50
CA PHE A 95 -13.07 0.12 0.31
C PHE A 95 -14.48 -0.06 -0.26
N GLN A 96 -14.63 0.10 -1.58
CA GLN A 96 -15.91 -0.08 -2.25
C GLN A 96 -16.46 -1.50 -2.11
N ILE A 97 -15.60 -2.53 -2.11
CA ILE A 97 -16.01 -3.93 -1.97
C ILE A 97 -16.26 -4.27 -0.50
N SER A 98 -15.31 -3.94 0.38
CA SER A 98 -15.39 -4.35 1.79
C SER A 98 -16.40 -3.56 2.59
N LYS A 99 -16.71 -2.31 2.17
CA LYS A 99 -17.51 -1.34 2.94
C LYS A 99 -16.95 -1.08 4.35
N THR A 100 -15.69 -1.45 4.62
CA THR A 100 -15.06 -1.36 5.94
C THR A 100 -13.70 -0.69 5.85
N ILE A 101 -13.40 0.15 6.85
CA ILE A 101 -12.19 0.99 6.92
C ILE A 101 -11.08 0.34 7.73
N THR A 102 -10.68 -0.89 7.38
CA THR A 102 -9.64 -1.58 8.16
C THR A 102 -8.65 -2.24 7.23
N VAL A 103 -7.71 -1.44 6.75
CA VAL A 103 -6.37 -1.95 6.43
C VAL A 103 -5.65 -2.09 7.76
N GLU A 104 -5.47 -3.32 8.24
CA GLU A 104 -4.89 -3.57 9.56
C GLU A 104 -3.40 -3.25 9.57
N GLU A 105 -2.69 -3.74 8.56
CA GLU A 105 -1.25 -3.58 8.43
C GLU A 105 -0.89 -3.56 6.94
N VAL A 106 0.08 -2.72 6.58
CA VAL A 106 0.70 -2.78 5.26
C VAL A 106 2.16 -3.17 5.41
N GLN A 107 2.58 -4.25 4.75
CA GLN A 107 3.98 -4.61 4.64
C GLN A 107 4.52 -4.14 3.29
N ALA A 108 5.75 -3.63 3.27
CA ALA A 108 6.43 -3.24 2.05
C ALA A 108 7.84 -3.81 2.03
N VAL A 109 8.22 -4.34 0.87
CA VAL A 109 9.61 -4.70 0.60
C VAL A 109 10.26 -3.54 -0.14
N ILE A 110 11.34 -3.05 0.43
CA ILE A 110 12.04 -1.86 -0.06
C ILE A 110 13.50 -2.24 -0.29
N ASN A 111 13.99 -1.99 -1.49
CA ASN A 111 15.41 -2.06 -1.79
C ASN A 111 16.06 -0.72 -1.42
N ILE A 112 17.08 -0.77 -0.56
CA ILE A 112 17.82 0.41 -0.11
C ILE A 112 19.28 0.29 -0.51
N GLU A 113 19.93 1.43 -0.74
CA GLU A 113 21.39 1.52 -0.83
C GLU A 113 21.94 2.01 0.51
N PHE A 114 22.61 1.12 1.24
CA PHE A 114 23.19 1.43 2.54
C PHE A 114 24.70 1.20 2.50
N LYS A 115 25.47 2.29 2.66
CA LYS A 115 26.95 2.28 2.62
C LYS A 115 27.54 1.69 1.34
N GLY A 116 26.86 1.87 0.20
CA GLY A 116 27.29 1.38 -1.11
C GLY A 116 26.90 -0.08 -1.40
N GLU A 117 26.13 -0.72 -0.52
CA GLU A 117 25.56 -2.04 -0.75
C GLU A 117 24.03 -1.97 -0.88
N ALA A 118 23.48 -2.61 -1.90
CA ALA A 118 22.05 -2.76 -2.07
C ALA A 118 21.53 -3.90 -1.19
N MET A 119 20.42 -3.67 -0.48
CA MET A 119 19.78 -4.69 0.35
C MET A 119 18.27 -4.51 0.40
N ASP A 120 17.56 -5.62 0.55
CA ASP A 120 16.13 -5.62 0.78
C ASP A 120 15.83 -5.54 2.27
N ILE A 121 14.84 -4.71 2.61
CA ILE A 121 14.31 -4.57 3.95
C ILE A 121 12.79 -4.75 3.90
N ILE A 122 12.23 -5.23 5.00
CA ILE A 122 10.78 -5.34 5.18
C ILE A 122 10.35 -4.34 6.23
N VAL A 123 9.44 -3.44 5.87
CA VAL A 123 8.84 -2.48 6.79
C VAL A 123 7.35 -2.70 6.89
N THR A 124 6.79 -2.48 8.07
CA THR A 124 5.36 -2.34 8.27
C THR A 124 5.00 -0.87 8.35
N TYR A 125 3.89 -0.50 7.73
CA TYR A 125 3.23 0.80 7.87
C TYR A 125 1.88 0.58 8.54
N ASP A 126 1.64 1.36 9.60
CA ASP A 126 0.36 1.41 10.32
C ASP A 126 -0.46 2.62 9.81
N PRO A 127 -1.57 2.38 9.09
CA PRO A 127 -2.48 3.43 8.62
C PRO A 127 -3.15 4.30 9.70
N ALA A 128 -3.31 3.76 10.91
CA ALA A 128 -4.00 4.42 12.00
C ALA A 128 -3.07 5.43 12.71
N GLU A 129 -1.87 4.97 13.06
CA GLU A 129 -0.85 5.80 13.73
C GLU A 129 -0.01 6.62 12.74
N HIS A 130 -0.09 6.29 11.44
CA HIS A 130 0.71 6.88 10.39
C HIS A 130 2.22 6.78 10.69
N ASP A 131 2.62 5.60 11.17
CA ASP A 131 3.99 5.28 11.57
C ASP A 131 4.50 4.01 10.88
N ILE A 132 5.80 3.78 10.98
CA ILE A 132 6.45 2.61 10.39
C ILE A 132 7.30 1.85 11.41
N SER A 133 7.43 0.55 11.19
CA SER A 133 8.36 -0.31 11.91
C SER A 133 9.20 -1.15 10.95
N LEU A 134 10.45 -1.41 11.33
CA LEU A 134 11.31 -2.33 10.60
C LEU A 134 11.04 -3.75 11.10
N VAL A 135 10.66 -4.64 10.19
CA VAL A 135 10.37 -6.05 10.50
C VAL A 135 11.61 -6.91 10.29
N ASP A 136 12.26 -6.77 9.14
CA ASP A 136 13.38 -7.62 8.77
C ASP A 136 14.40 -6.92 7.90
N VAL A 137 15.64 -7.42 7.95
CA VAL A 137 16.78 -7.00 7.15
C VAL A 137 17.57 -8.22 6.73
N SER A 138 18.12 -8.22 5.51
CA SER A 138 18.95 -9.34 5.01
C SER A 138 20.16 -9.65 5.91
N GLN A 139 20.70 -8.66 6.62
CA GLN A 139 21.85 -8.81 7.51
C GLN A 139 21.50 -8.38 8.95
N LYS A 140 21.22 -9.35 9.83
CA LYS A 140 20.74 -9.06 11.20
C LYS A 140 21.69 -8.20 12.05
N GLU A 141 23.00 -8.27 11.78
CA GLU A 141 24.04 -7.55 12.52
C GLU A 141 23.94 -6.02 12.38
N ILE A 142 23.29 -5.53 11.33
CA ILE A 142 23.13 -4.09 11.05
C ILE A 142 21.70 -3.60 11.33
N PHE A 143 20.82 -4.45 11.87
CA PHE A 143 19.39 -4.13 12.07
C PHE A 143 19.15 -2.75 12.69
N PHE A 144 19.79 -2.43 13.82
CA PHE A 144 19.56 -1.14 14.48
C PHE A 144 20.03 0.06 13.66
N LYS A 145 21.10 -0.09 12.86
CA LYS A 145 21.58 0.99 11.98
C LYS A 145 20.60 1.22 10.82
N ILE A 146 20.03 0.14 10.30
CA ILE A 146 18.98 0.21 9.28
C ILE A 146 17.69 0.81 9.86
N LEU A 147 17.32 0.46 11.10
CA LEU A 147 16.18 1.06 11.78
C LEU A 147 16.33 2.59 11.91
N GLU A 148 17.52 3.07 12.29
CA GLU A 148 17.82 4.50 12.34
C GLU A 148 17.73 5.16 10.97
N TYR A 149 18.28 4.52 9.94
CA TYR A 149 18.17 4.97 8.54
C TYR A 149 16.70 5.12 8.12
N VAL A 150 15.90 4.06 8.31
CA VAL A 150 14.47 4.01 7.96
C VAL A 150 13.70 5.12 8.67
N ARG A 151 13.89 5.27 9.98
CA ARG A 151 13.25 6.34 10.77
C ARG A 151 13.65 7.73 10.31
N PHE A 152 14.93 7.94 10.01
CA PHE A 152 15.43 9.23 9.54
C PHE A 152 14.75 9.65 8.23
N PHE A 153 14.73 8.76 7.23
CA PHE A 153 14.10 9.05 5.94
C PHE A 153 12.59 9.20 6.04
N TRP A 154 11.92 8.40 6.87
CA TRP A 154 10.49 8.54 7.15
C TRP A 154 10.14 9.90 7.77
N LEU A 155 10.88 10.34 8.79
CA LEU A 155 10.65 11.64 9.41
C LEU A 155 10.91 12.79 8.43
N LYS A 156 11.93 12.65 7.58
CA LYS A 156 12.28 13.65 6.55
C LYS A 156 11.21 13.76 5.45
N SER A 157 10.45 12.69 5.18
CA SER A 157 9.41 12.68 4.15
C SER A 157 8.08 13.29 4.57
N ARG A 158 7.92 13.68 5.84
CA ARG A 158 6.73 14.38 6.30
C ARG A 158 6.57 15.70 5.53
N PRO A 159 5.37 16.03 5.03
CA PRO A 159 5.11 17.34 4.45
C PRO A 159 5.50 18.43 5.45
N ARG A 160 6.33 19.40 5.03
CA ARG A 160 6.62 20.57 5.86
C ARG A 160 5.38 21.45 5.82
N ILE A 161 4.66 21.48 6.93
CA ILE A 161 3.53 22.39 7.18
C ILE A 161 4.09 23.79 7.46
#